data_AF-A0A7W0KES1-F1
#
_entry.id   AF-A0A7W0KES1-F1
#
_cell.length_a   1.000
_cell.length_b   1.000
_cell.length_c   1.000
_cell.angle_alpha   90.00
_cell.angle_beta   90.00
_cell.angle_gamma   90.00
#
_symmetry.space_group_name_H-M   'P 1'
#
loop_
_entity.id
_entity.type
_entity.pdbx_description
1 polymer ?
#
loop_
_entity_poly.entity_id
_entity_poly.type
_entity_poly.pdbx_seq_one_letter_code
_entity_poly.pdbx_strand_id
1 'polypeptide(L)'
;MTEPSQTPAQINRQFRAGDLASGSVETMDAFQPFDPEAGTVVIQPQGEGEGWWVGAPSVWWDGSAYHLAFRTRRPQPERGGLFQIARSEDGERFEVIAAIRKEDLGSSS
;
A
#
# COMPACT_ATOMS: atom_id res chain seq x y z
N MET A 1 20.25 34.13 -18.74
CA MET A 1 20.00 34.83 -17.47
C MET A 1 19.13 33.89 -16.67
N THR A 2 19.73 33.12 -15.78
CA THR A 2 19.09 31.96 -15.14
C THR A 2 18.76 32.37 -13.71
N GLU A 3 17.48 32.31 -13.33
CA GLU A 3 17.05 32.58 -11.96
C GLU A 3 17.64 31.55 -10.97
N PRO A 4 17.97 31.95 -9.73
CA PRO A 4 18.48 31.01 -8.73
C PRO A 4 17.38 30.08 -8.23
N SER A 5 17.64 28.77 -8.23
CA SER A 5 16.71 27.76 -7.67
C SER A 5 16.67 27.90 -6.14
N GLN A 6 15.47 28.09 -5.58
CA GLN A 6 15.29 28.15 -4.14
C GLN A 6 15.53 26.78 -3.48
N THR A 7 16.07 26.80 -2.26
CA THR A 7 16.40 25.59 -1.49
C THR A 7 15.17 24.98 -0.83
N PRO A 8 15.16 23.66 -0.53
CA PRO A 8 13.98 22.95 -0.01
C PRO A 8 13.40 23.54 1.29
N ALA A 9 14.20 24.23 2.11
CA ALA A 9 13.73 24.88 3.33
C ALA A 9 12.83 26.11 3.07
N GLN A 10 12.87 26.69 1.86
CA GLN A 10 12.07 27.87 1.50
C GLN A 10 10.68 27.51 0.98
N ILE A 11 10.46 26.28 0.51
CA ILE A 11 9.17 25.81 -0.02
C ILE A 11 8.13 25.66 1.11
N ASN A 12 8.55 25.25 2.31
CA ASN A 12 7.62 24.91 3.40
C ASN A 12 7.22 26.08 4.33
N ARG A 13 7.47 27.34 3.95
CA ARG A 13 7.22 28.51 4.83
C ARG A 13 6.12 29.45 4.33
N GLN A 14 5.21 28.99 3.47
CA GLN A 14 4.22 29.86 2.83
C GLN A 14 2.75 29.66 3.26
N PHE A 15 2.47 28.89 4.30
CA PHE A 15 1.14 28.89 4.90
C PHE A 15 1.16 29.61 6.25
N ARG A 16 0.85 30.92 6.24
CA ARG A 16 0.35 31.62 7.42
C ARG A 16 -1.16 31.44 7.46
N ALA A 17 -1.69 31.14 8.64
CA ALA A 17 -3.10 30.81 8.91
C ALA A 17 -4.12 31.96 8.67
N GLY A 18 -3.79 32.97 7.86
CA GLY A 18 -4.57 34.21 7.72
C GLY A 18 -5.15 34.52 6.34
N ASP A 19 -4.72 33.85 5.26
CA ASP A 19 -5.02 34.31 3.88
C ASP A 19 -6.14 33.53 3.15
N LEU A 20 -6.93 32.71 3.84
CA LEU A 20 -8.06 32.00 3.22
C LEU A 20 -9.37 32.73 3.49
N ALA A 21 -9.63 33.82 2.76
CA ALA A 21 -10.95 34.41 2.67
C ALA A 21 -11.39 34.56 1.20
N SER A 22 -12.58 34.03 0.92
CA SER A 22 -13.47 34.26 -0.24
C SER A 22 -13.53 33.24 -1.39
N GLY A 23 -12.75 32.17 -1.37
CA GLY A 23 -13.04 31.01 -2.22
C GLY A 23 -13.87 29.99 -1.44
N SER A 24 -15.13 29.75 -1.82
CA SER A 24 -15.86 28.57 -1.33
C SER A 24 -15.21 27.33 -1.93
N VAL A 25 -14.21 26.79 -1.23
CA VAL A 25 -13.86 25.39 -1.37
C VAL A 25 -15.10 24.65 -0.89
N GLU A 26 -15.85 24.05 -1.81
CA GLU A 26 -16.77 22.99 -1.42
C GLU A 26 -15.89 21.94 -0.74
N THR A 27 -15.94 21.91 0.59
CA THR A 27 -15.28 20.90 1.40
C THR A 27 -15.77 19.58 0.84
N MET A 28 -14.93 18.85 0.09
CA MET A 28 -15.19 17.45 -0.22
C MET A 28 -15.61 16.83 1.10
N ASP A 29 -16.85 16.35 1.17
CA ASP A 29 -17.46 15.78 2.36
C ASP A 29 -16.37 15.03 3.12
N ALA A 30 -16.06 15.56 4.30
CA ALA A 30 -14.79 15.37 4.97
C ALA A 30 -14.35 13.92 4.88
N PHE A 31 -13.14 13.68 4.33
CA PHE A 31 -12.48 12.38 4.34
C PHE A 31 -12.75 11.72 5.69
N GLN A 32 -13.67 10.76 5.70
CA GLN A 32 -14.03 10.08 6.93
C GLN A 32 -12.73 9.41 7.40
N PRO A 33 -12.25 9.68 8.62
CA PRO A 33 -11.03 9.06 9.10
C PRO A 33 -11.24 7.55 9.06
N PHE A 34 -10.38 6.86 8.30
CA PHE A 34 -10.33 5.40 8.26
C PHE A 34 -9.98 4.88 9.66
N ASP A 35 -10.79 3.96 10.19
CA ASP A 35 -10.45 3.21 11.40
C ASP A 35 -9.58 2.01 11.02
N PRO A 36 -8.28 2.02 11.38
CA PRO A 36 -7.39 0.91 11.05
C PRO A 36 -7.74 -0.40 11.74
N GLU A 37 -8.47 -0.36 12.86
CA GLU A 37 -8.87 -1.53 13.64
C GLU A 37 -10.20 -2.14 13.15
N ALA A 38 -10.97 -1.40 12.35
CA ALA A 38 -12.20 -1.91 11.74
C ALA A 38 -11.94 -2.85 10.55
N GLY A 39 -10.68 -3.01 10.13
CA GLY A 39 -10.29 -3.89 9.04
C GLY A 39 -10.36 -5.37 9.42
N THR A 40 -10.64 -6.22 8.43
CA THR A 40 -10.52 -7.69 8.57
C THR A 40 -9.23 -8.17 7.94
N VAL A 41 -8.46 -8.98 8.66
CA VAL A 41 -7.27 -9.62 8.11
C VAL A 41 -7.69 -10.76 7.20
N VAL A 42 -7.47 -10.60 5.89
CA VAL A 42 -7.81 -11.60 4.88
C VAL A 42 -6.68 -12.59 4.58
N ILE A 43 -5.42 -12.22 4.86
CA ILE A 43 -4.25 -13.09 4.68
C ILE A 43 -3.32 -12.93 5.88
N GLN A 44 -3.05 -14.04 6.58
CA GLN A 44 -2.16 -14.08 7.73
C GLN A 44 -0.70 -14.32 7.31
N PRO A 45 0.28 -13.79 8.06
CA PRO A 45 1.66 -14.27 8.00
C PRO A 45 1.76 -15.78 8.21
N GLN A 46 2.74 -16.40 7.55
CA GLN A 46 3.00 -17.85 7.66
C GLN A 46 3.58 -18.26 9.03
N GLY A 47 3.94 -17.29 9.87
CA GLY A 47 4.51 -17.50 11.19
C GLY A 47 4.34 -16.25 12.05
N GLU A 48 4.67 -16.36 13.32
CA GLU A 48 4.53 -15.29 14.31
C GLU A 48 5.88 -14.65 14.65
N GLY A 49 5.85 -13.40 15.07
CA GLY A 49 7.02 -12.67 15.55
C GLY A 49 7.74 -11.85 14.48
N GLU A 50 8.88 -11.28 14.87
CA GLU A 50 9.62 -10.32 14.04
C GLU A 50 10.10 -10.93 12.72
N GLY A 51 9.87 -10.20 11.62
CA GLY A 51 10.28 -10.60 10.28
C GLY A 51 9.26 -11.44 9.52
N TRP A 52 8.25 -12.01 10.19
CA TRP A 52 7.09 -12.60 9.53
C TRP A 52 6.06 -11.53 9.20
N TRP A 53 5.78 -11.33 7.91
CA TRP A 53 4.72 -10.40 7.51
C TRP A 53 4.13 -10.74 6.14
N VAL A 54 2.91 -10.23 5.93
CA VAL A 54 2.25 -10.18 4.63
C VAL A 54 1.91 -8.75 4.31
N GLY A 55 2.21 -8.32 3.08
CA GLY A 55 1.90 -6.98 2.63
C GLY A 55 1.35 -7.03 1.22
N ALA A 56 0.20 -6.40 1.04
CA ALA A 56 -0.47 -6.27 -0.24
C ALA A 56 -0.11 -4.94 -0.89
N PRO A 57 0.86 -4.87 -1.82
CA PRO A 57 1.19 -3.64 -2.51
C PRO A 57 0.05 -3.14 -3.41
N SER A 58 -0.92 -3.99 -3.79
CA SER A 58 -2.03 -3.57 -4.64
C SER A 58 -3.25 -4.49 -4.55
N VAL A 59 -4.43 -3.87 -4.64
CA VAL A 59 -5.72 -4.53 -4.86
C VAL A 59 -6.40 -3.90 -6.07
N TRP A 60 -7.07 -4.70 -6.90
CA TRP A 60 -7.79 -4.25 -8.09
C TRP A 60 -9.13 -4.97 -8.23
N TRP A 61 -10.16 -4.29 -8.73
CA TRP A 61 -11.47 -4.86 -9.04
C TRP A 61 -11.67 -4.82 -10.55
N ASP A 62 -12.00 -5.97 -11.15
CA ASP A 62 -12.15 -6.11 -12.61
C ASP A 62 -13.59 -5.96 -13.12
N GLY A 63 -14.55 -5.67 -12.23
CA GLY A 63 -15.98 -5.69 -12.51
C GLY A 63 -16.69 -6.94 -12.00
N SER A 64 -15.95 -7.99 -11.64
CA SER A 64 -16.47 -9.29 -11.19
C SER A 64 -15.76 -9.85 -9.95
N ALA A 65 -14.46 -9.61 -9.78
CA ALA A 65 -13.67 -10.12 -8.68
C ALA A 65 -12.53 -9.17 -8.28
N TYR A 66 -12.18 -9.23 -7.00
CA TYR A 66 -11.00 -8.60 -6.43
C TYR A 66 -9.77 -9.43 -6.76
N HIS A 67 -8.73 -8.78 -7.22
CA HIS A 67 -7.40 -9.32 -7.45
C HIS A 67 -6.44 -8.66 -6.46
N LEU A 68 -5.90 -9.47 -5.56
CA LEU A 68 -4.98 -9.05 -4.52
C LEU A 68 -3.58 -9.53 -4.86
N ALA A 69 -2.67 -8.60 -5.14
CA ALA A 69 -1.25 -8.92 -5.24
C ALA A 69 -0.61 -8.70 -3.88
N PHE A 70 0.06 -9.72 -3.35
CA PHE A 70 0.67 -9.68 -2.02
C PHE A 70 2.02 -10.39 -1.99
N ARG A 71 2.80 -10.03 -0.98
CA ARG A 71 4.10 -10.62 -0.70
C ARG A 71 4.07 -11.21 0.68
N THR A 72 4.56 -12.44 0.81
CA THR A 72 4.83 -13.04 2.11
C THR A 72 6.33 -12.97 2.37
N ARG A 73 6.69 -12.61 3.60
CA ARG A 73 8.08 -12.55 4.05
C ARG A 73 8.31 -13.41 5.27
N ARG A 74 9.53 -13.91 5.33
CA ARG A 74 10.08 -14.69 6.42
C ARG A 74 11.24 -13.93 7.06
N PRO A 75 11.59 -14.24 8.32
CA PRO A 75 12.74 -13.65 8.99
C PRO A 75 14.05 -13.95 8.26
N GLN A 76 15.08 -13.16 8.58
CA GLN A 76 16.45 -13.42 8.13
C GLN A 76 16.93 -14.82 8.59
N PRO A 77 17.83 -15.48 7.85
CA PRO A 77 18.58 -14.99 6.70
C PRO A 77 17.86 -15.16 5.35
N GLU A 78 16.59 -15.58 5.33
CA GLU A 78 15.86 -15.81 4.10
C GLU A 78 15.60 -14.50 3.35
N ARG A 79 16.06 -14.43 2.10
CA ARG A 79 15.88 -13.29 1.19
C ARG A 79 15.02 -13.72 0.01
N GLY A 80 14.27 -12.79 -0.54
CA GLY A 80 13.31 -13.06 -1.61
C GLY A 80 12.14 -13.88 -1.11
N GLY A 81 11.08 -13.17 -0.71
CA GLY A 81 9.83 -13.78 -0.31
C GLY A 81 9.01 -14.30 -1.49
N LEU A 82 7.83 -14.81 -1.20
CA LEU A 82 6.89 -15.29 -2.21
C LEU A 82 5.99 -14.13 -2.65
N PHE A 83 5.91 -13.86 -3.95
CA PHE A 83 4.90 -12.96 -4.51
C PHE A 83 3.71 -13.79 -4.99
N GLN A 84 2.49 -13.35 -4.67
CA GLN A 84 1.28 -14.10 -4.95
C GLN A 84 0.20 -13.17 -5.49
N ILE A 85 -0.67 -13.73 -6.33
CA ILE A 85 -1.90 -13.10 -6.78
C ILE A 85 -3.05 -13.98 -6.32
N ALA A 86 -4.01 -13.41 -5.62
CA ALA A 86 -5.22 -14.07 -5.21
C ALA A 86 -6.46 -13.39 -5.77
N ARG A 87 -7.52 -14.18 -5.95
CA ARG A 87 -8.84 -13.75 -6.44
C ARG A 87 -9.88 -13.91 -5.33
N SER A 88 -10.82 -12.98 -5.24
CA SER A 88 -11.98 -13.07 -4.34
C SER A 88 -13.21 -12.44 -4.98
N GLU A 89 -14.39 -13.04 -4.80
CA GLU A 89 -15.66 -12.46 -5.24
C GLU A 89 -16.32 -11.61 -4.15
N ASP A 90 -16.04 -11.90 -2.87
CA ASP A 90 -16.62 -11.23 -1.70
C ASP A 90 -15.69 -10.20 -1.06
N GLY A 91 -14.41 -10.18 -1.45
CA GLY A 91 -13.39 -9.30 -0.87
C GLY A 91 -12.89 -9.75 0.51
N GLU A 92 -13.34 -10.90 1.00
CA GLU A 92 -12.97 -11.45 2.32
C GLU A 92 -12.22 -12.78 2.17
N ARG A 93 -12.68 -13.64 1.27
CA ARG A 93 -12.11 -14.97 1.02
C ARG A 93 -11.31 -14.94 -0.26
N PHE A 94 -9.99 -15.01 -0.13
CA PHE A 94 -9.06 -14.98 -1.25
C PHE A 94 -8.51 -16.36 -1.56
N GLU A 95 -8.59 -16.77 -2.82
CA GLU A 95 -7.94 -17.97 -3.37
C GLU A 95 -6.71 -17.57 -4.17
N VAL A 96 -5.56 -18.19 -3.89
CA VAL A 96 -4.31 -17.92 -4.63
C VAL A 96 -4.39 -18.55 -6.01
N ILE A 97 -4.31 -17.71 -7.05
CA ILE A 97 -4.37 -18.12 -8.46
C ILE A 97 -2.99 -18.10 -9.15
N ALA A 98 -2.02 -17.38 -8.57
CA ALA A 98 -0.65 -17.35 -9.07
C ALA A 98 0.34 -17.16 -7.92
N ALA A 99 1.52 -17.74 -8.07
CA ALA A 99 2.64 -17.57 -7.14
C ALA A 99 3.95 -17.51 -7.93
N ILE A 100 4.82 -16.57 -7.56
CA ILE A 100 6.13 -16.34 -8.18
C ILE A 100 7.17 -16.34 -7.07
N ARG A 101 8.16 -17.21 -7.23
CA ARG A 101 9.32 -17.34 -6.35
C ARG A 101 10.52 -16.66 -6.99
N LYS A 102 11.52 -16.32 -6.17
CA LYS A 102 12.79 -15.79 -6.67
C LYS A 102 13.50 -16.80 -7.59
N GLU A 103 13.33 -18.10 -7.34
CA GLU A 103 13.90 -19.18 -8.18
C GLU A 103 13.30 -19.17 -9.59
N ASP A 104 12.02 -18.84 -9.74
CA ASP A 104 11.35 -18.74 -11.05
C ASP A 104 11.94 -17.60 -11.90
N LEU A 105 12.56 -16.62 -11.25
CA LEU A 105 13.22 -15.47 -11.88
C LEU A 105 14.74 -15.62 -11.96
N GLY A 106 15.31 -16.75 -11.52
CA GLY A 106 16.76 -16.92 -11.40
C GLY A 106 17.43 -15.93 -10.44
N SER A 107 16.67 -15.43 -9.46
CA SER A 107 17.12 -14.42 -8.49
C SER A 107 17.45 -15.04 -7.14
N SER A 108 18.42 -14.45 -6.43
CA SER A 108 18.73 -14.78 -5.03
C SER A 108 17.83 -14.03 -4.03
N SER A 109 17.07 -13.04 -4.49
CA SER A 109 16.19 -12.19 -3.67
C SER A 109 14.98 -11.62 -4.40
#